data_AF-A0A016SXC3-F1
#
_entry.id   AF-A0A016SXC3-F1
#
_cell.length_a   1.000
_cell.length_b   1.000
_cell.length_c   1.000
_cell.angle_alpha   90.00
_cell.angle_beta   90.00
_cell.angle_gamma   90.00
#
_symmetry.space_group_name_H-M   'P 1'
#
loop_
_entity.id
_entity.type
_entity.pdbx_description
1 polymer ?
#
loop_
_entity_poly.entity_id
_entity_poly.type
_entity_poly.pdbx_seq_one_letter_code
_entity_poly.pdbx_strand_id
1 'polypeptide(L)'
;MFDRVESENACLLAMCDADSGCVPKGCSIDQNNRIGCGYFRLNIYQFRQCYQPGKKEDEDEEIAWINCAEDYHCSAECIRVLGSRFRVKCYGKSDCETLARIHDGGANGCRDRSVPHY
;
A
#
# COMPACT_ATOMS: atom_id res chain seq x y z
N MET A 1 -7.72 8.55 20.03
CA MET A 1 -6.79 9.35 19.23
C MET A 1 -5.63 8.44 18.92
N PHE A 2 -5.41 8.12 17.64
CA PHE A 2 -4.30 7.24 17.24
C PHE A 2 -3.05 8.08 17.06
N ASP A 3 -1.91 7.60 17.57
CA ASP A 3 -0.62 8.27 17.38
C ASP A 3 -0.18 8.10 15.92
N ARG A 4 0.29 9.19 15.31
CA ARG A 4 0.79 9.17 13.92
C ARG A 4 2.15 8.49 13.89
N VAL A 5 2.41 7.75 12.82
CA VAL A 5 3.72 7.13 12.61
C VAL A 5 4.75 8.17 12.19
N GLU A 6 5.90 8.17 12.86
CA GLU A 6 7.11 8.86 12.37
C GLU A 6 7.96 7.86 11.58
N SER A 7 8.20 8.14 10.29
CA SER A 7 8.97 7.27 9.39
C SER A 7 10.06 8.08 8.71
N GLU A 8 11.29 7.56 8.69
CA GLU A 8 12.43 8.20 8.01
C GLU A 8 12.27 8.21 6.48
N ASN A 9 11.30 7.45 5.93
CA ASN A 9 10.99 7.46 4.52
C ASN A 9 9.86 8.46 4.23
N ALA A 10 10.25 9.69 3.86
CA ALA A 10 9.33 10.78 3.53
C ALA A 10 8.29 10.40 2.46
N CYS A 11 8.64 9.51 1.52
CA CYS A 11 7.70 9.04 0.50
C CYS A 11 6.57 8.20 1.10
N LEU A 12 6.92 7.19 1.91
CA LEU A 12 5.93 6.33 2.55
C LEU A 12 5.08 7.13 3.54
N LEU A 13 5.65 8.14 4.21
CA LEU A 13 4.89 9.02 5.07
C LEU A 13 3.85 9.82 4.28
N ALA A 14 4.23 10.40 3.14
CA ALA A 14 3.31 11.15 2.27
C ALA A 14 2.19 10.27 1.70
N MET A 15 2.51 9.06 1.23
CA MET A 15 1.51 8.08 0.76
C MET A 15 0.53 7.70 1.89
N CYS A 16 1.05 7.37 3.07
CA CYS A 16 0.27 7.02 4.26
C CYS A 16 -0.66 8.16 4.70
N ASP A 17 -0.15 9.40 4.67
CA ASP A 17 -0.93 10.60 4.99
C ASP A 17 -2.06 10.83 3.99
N ALA A 18 -1.81 10.68 2.69
CA ALA A 18 -2.85 10.81 1.67
C ALA A 18 -3.94 9.74 1.78
N ASP A 19 -3.54 8.49 2.08
CA ASP A 19 -4.43 7.33 2.09
C ASP A 19 -5.30 7.27 3.36
N SER A 20 -4.72 7.59 4.51
CA SER A 20 -5.39 7.42 5.81
C SER A 20 -5.17 8.56 6.80
N GLY A 21 -4.37 9.58 6.50
CA GLY A 21 -3.84 10.51 7.52
C GLY A 21 -2.78 9.85 8.41
N CYS A 22 -2.21 8.76 7.90
CA CYS A 22 -1.28 7.86 8.53
C CYS A 22 -1.73 7.33 9.90
N VAL A 23 -2.94 6.75 9.93
CA VAL A 23 -3.56 6.09 11.08
C VAL A 23 -4.32 4.83 10.65
N PRO A 24 -4.50 3.83 11.53
CA PRO A 24 -5.21 2.59 11.21
C PRO A 24 -6.73 2.84 11.15
N LYS A 25 -7.26 3.03 9.93
CA LYS A 25 -8.66 3.46 9.69
C LYS A 25 -9.67 2.33 9.53
N GLY A 26 -9.27 1.06 9.65
CA GLY A 26 -10.12 -0.03 9.20
C GLY A 26 -10.28 -0.04 7.69
N CYS A 27 -11.21 -0.86 7.22
CA CYS A 27 -11.54 -1.01 5.80
C CYS A 27 -12.64 -0.04 5.35
N SER A 28 -12.47 0.55 4.17
CA SER A 28 -13.56 1.26 3.52
C SER A 28 -13.53 1.08 2.00
N ILE A 29 -14.66 1.35 1.38
CA ILE A 29 -14.82 1.33 -0.08
C ILE A 29 -14.58 2.74 -0.62
N ASP A 30 -13.78 2.86 -1.69
CA ASP A 30 -13.54 4.12 -2.38
C ASP A 30 -14.67 4.47 -3.38
N GLN A 31 -14.57 5.63 -4.02
CA GLN A 31 -15.54 6.08 -5.03
C GLN A 31 -15.64 5.18 -6.28
N ASN A 32 -14.67 4.28 -6.48
CA ASN A 32 -14.60 3.34 -7.59
C ASN A 32 -15.03 1.93 -7.18
N ASN A 33 -15.67 1.79 -6.00
CA ASN A 33 -16.12 0.52 -5.43
C ASN A 33 -14.99 -0.48 -5.14
N ARG A 34 -13.79 0.03 -4.80
CA ARG A 34 -12.62 -0.77 -4.38
C ARG A 34 -12.48 -0.73 -2.87
N ILE A 35 -12.28 -1.90 -2.25
CA ILE A 35 -12.03 -2.00 -0.81
C ILE A 35 -10.53 -1.89 -0.50
N GLY A 36 -10.19 -1.06 0.49
CA GLY A 36 -8.83 -0.90 1.01
C GLY A 36 -8.83 -0.66 2.51
N CYS A 37 -7.82 -1.16 3.21
CA CYS A 37 -7.74 -1.15 4.67
C CYS A 37 -6.50 -0.43 5.22
N GLY A 38 -6.59 0.03 6.47
CA GLY A 38 -5.47 0.52 7.28
C GLY A 38 -4.68 1.68 6.71
N TYR A 39 -3.37 1.69 7.00
CA TYR A 39 -2.50 2.86 6.85
C TYR A 39 -2.38 3.36 5.40
N PHE A 40 -2.37 2.44 4.43
CA PHE A 40 -2.17 2.75 3.02
C PHE A 40 -3.38 2.36 2.16
N ARG A 41 -4.57 2.15 2.74
CA ARG A 41 -5.72 1.59 2.00
C ARG A 41 -5.36 0.36 1.16
N LEU A 42 -4.50 -0.51 1.72
CA LEU A 42 -4.00 -1.70 1.04
C LEU A 42 -5.19 -2.61 0.70
N ASN A 43 -5.27 -3.08 -0.55
CA ASN A 43 -6.30 -4.05 -0.96
C ASN A 43 -5.79 -5.50 -0.91
N ILE A 44 -6.71 -6.47 -0.84
CA ILE A 44 -6.36 -7.89 -0.70
C ILE A 44 -5.53 -8.43 -1.89
N TYR A 45 -5.71 -7.88 -3.10
CA TYR A 45 -4.93 -8.29 -4.27
C TYR A 45 -3.47 -7.83 -4.16
N GLN A 46 -3.23 -6.62 -3.65
CA GLN A 46 -1.89 -6.13 -3.34
C GLN A 46 -1.23 -6.98 -2.26
N PHE A 47 -1.96 -7.33 -1.20
CA PHE A 47 -1.48 -8.21 -0.14
C PHE A 47 -1.02 -9.57 -0.70
N ARG A 48 -1.82 -10.19 -1.58
CA ARG A 48 -1.42 -11.40 -2.32
C ARG A 48 -0.16 -11.19 -3.15
N GLN A 49 -0.04 -10.06 -3.84
CA GLN A 49 1.09 -9.74 -4.70
C GLN A 49 2.38 -9.39 -3.95
N CYS A 50 2.29 -8.99 -2.69
CA CYS A 50 3.45 -8.80 -1.82
C CYS A 50 3.77 -10.03 -0.97
N TYR A 51 3.23 -11.20 -1.34
CA TYR A 51 3.47 -12.49 -0.69
C TYR A 51 2.90 -12.62 0.72
N GLN A 52 1.83 -11.86 1.02
CA GLN A 52 1.03 -12.02 2.24
C GLN A 52 1.85 -11.95 3.54
N PRO A 53 2.65 -10.88 3.75
CA PRO A 53 3.53 -10.76 4.91
C PRO A 53 2.75 -10.89 6.23
N GLY A 54 3.34 -11.60 7.19
CA GLY A 54 2.75 -11.82 8.50
C GLY A 54 1.65 -12.89 8.57
N LYS A 55 1.14 -13.39 7.43
CA LYS A 55 0.12 -14.45 7.40
C LYS A 55 0.65 -15.75 7.99
N LYS A 56 -0.11 -16.37 8.89
CA LYS A 56 0.18 -17.72 9.43
C LYS A 56 -0.42 -18.81 8.53
N GLU A 57 0.11 -20.04 8.62
CA GLU A 57 -0.29 -21.16 7.75
C GLU A 57 -1.82 -21.39 7.75
N ASP A 58 -2.43 -21.43 8.94
CA ASP A 58 -3.87 -21.67 9.12
C ASP A 58 -4.72 -20.39 9.27
N GLU A 59 -4.13 -19.22 9.08
CA GLU A 59 -4.86 -17.96 9.19
C GLU A 59 -5.67 -17.71 7.91
N ASP A 60 -6.90 -17.24 8.08
CA ASP A 60 -7.72 -16.77 6.96
C ASP A 60 -7.03 -15.58 6.27
N GLU A 61 -7.06 -15.57 4.94
CA GLU A 61 -6.36 -14.56 4.15
C GLU A 61 -6.93 -13.16 4.35
N GLU A 62 -8.25 -13.02 4.50
CA GLU A 62 -8.90 -11.73 4.72
C GLU A 62 -8.50 -11.17 6.08
N ILE A 63 -8.48 -12.03 7.12
CA ILE A 63 -7.99 -11.67 8.45
C ILE A 63 -6.51 -11.23 8.39
N ALA A 64 -5.65 -12.01 7.74
CA ALA A 64 -4.23 -11.70 7.62
C ALA A 64 -3.98 -10.38 6.86
N TRP A 65 -4.73 -10.15 5.78
CA TRP A 65 -4.68 -8.91 5.02
C TRP A 65 -5.05 -7.70 5.87
N ILE A 66 -6.18 -7.77 6.59
CA ILE A 66 -6.63 -6.68 7.46
C ILE A 66 -5.58 -6.42 8.55
N ASN A 67 -5.11 -7.48 9.23
CA ASN A 67 -4.08 -7.36 10.26
C ASN A 67 -2.82 -6.68 9.72
N CYS A 68 -2.34 -7.06 8.54
CA CYS A 68 -1.18 -6.43 7.93
C CYS A 68 -1.44 -4.99 7.48
N ALA A 69 -2.64 -4.69 6.96
CA ALA A 69 -3.00 -3.35 6.52
C ALA A 69 -3.10 -2.37 7.70
N GLU A 70 -3.61 -2.82 8.85
CA GLU A 70 -3.69 -2.06 10.10
C GLU A 70 -2.35 -1.99 10.87
N ASP A 71 -1.29 -2.64 10.38
CA ASP A 71 0.07 -2.52 10.90
C ASP A 71 0.93 -1.70 9.92
N TYR A 72 1.49 -0.59 10.37
CA TYR A 72 2.27 0.30 9.49
C TYR A 72 3.49 -0.41 8.89
N HIS A 73 4.21 -1.20 9.69
CA HIS A 73 5.44 -1.84 9.23
C HIS A 73 5.14 -2.93 8.21
N CYS A 74 4.14 -3.76 8.46
CA CYS A 74 3.71 -4.82 7.55
C CYS A 74 3.21 -4.24 6.22
N SER A 75 2.32 -3.24 6.28
CA SER A 75 1.79 -2.59 5.07
C SER A 75 2.87 -1.82 4.31
N ALA A 76 3.79 -1.14 4.98
CA ALA A 76 4.91 -0.46 4.34
C ALA A 76 5.91 -1.44 3.71
N GLU A 77 6.17 -2.60 4.33
CA GLU A 77 6.95 -3.68 3.72
C GLU A 77 6.27 -4.20 2.46
N CYS A 78 4.96 -4.47 2.53
CA CYS A 78 4.17 -4.90 1.38
C CYS A 78 4.30 -3.92 0.19
N ILE A 79 4.17 -2.61 0.43
CA ILE A 79 4.37 -1.58 -0.61
C ILE A 79 5.77 -1.61 -1.21
N ARG A 80 6.82 -1.75 -0.39
CA ARG A 80 8.20 -1.88 -0.90
C ARG A 80 8.37 -3.11 -1.77
N VAL A 81 7.80 -4.24 -1.39
CA VAL A 81 7.82 -5.48 -2.18
C VAL A 81 7.12 -5.27 -3.53
N LEU A 82 5.93 -4.65 -3.55
CA LEU A 82 5.23 -4.32 -4.79
C LEU A 82 6.05 -3.39 -5.69
N GLY A 83 6.61 -2.34 -5.10
CA GLY A 83 7.51 -1.40 -5.76
C GLY A 83 8.68 -2.10 -6.45
N SER A 84 9.36 -2.98 -5.73
CA SER A 84 10.46 -3.79 -6.27
C SER A 84 9.99 -4.73 -7.38
N ARG A 85 8.89 -5.46 -7.14
CA ARG A 85 8.31 -6.44 -8.07
C ARG A 85 7.92 -5.83 -9.41
N PHE A 86 7.39 -4.60 -9.42
CA PHE A 86 6.93 -3.95 -10.64
C PHE A 86 7.84 -2.80 -11.12
N ARG A 87 8.99 -2.58 -10.48
CA ARG A 87 9.97 -1.51 -10.79
C ARG A 87 10.33 -1.45 -12.28
N VAL A 88 10.49 -2.59 -12.93
CA VAL A 88 10.86 -2.69 -14.36
C VAL A 88 9.85 -2.01 -15.30
N LYS A 89 8.62 -1.80 -14.84
CA LYS A 89 7.56 -1.09 -15.59
C LYS A 89 7.54 0.41 -15.33
N CYS A 90 8.43 0.91 -14.48
CA CYS A 90 8.55 2.31 -14.04
C CYS A 90 9.89 2.93 -14.44
N TYR A 91 10.47 2.52 -15.57
CA TYR A 91 11.75 3.05 -16.03
C TYR A 91 11.73 4.59 -16.14
N GLY A 92 12.79 5.22 -15.64
CA GLY A 92 12.94 6.68 -15.62
C GLY A 92 12.17 7.39 -14.51
N LYS A 93 11.50 6.66 -13.60
CA LYS A 93 10.83 7.23 -12.42
C LYS A 93 11.73 7.13 -11.19
N SER A 94 11.58 8.08 -10.27
CA SER A 94 12.26 8.00 -8.96
C SER A 94 11.73 6.81 -8.16
N ASP A 95 12.45 6.42 -7.10
CA ASP A 95 11.99 5.35 -6.22
C ASP A 95 10.64 5.71 -5.56
N CYS A 96 10.47 6.96 -5.15
CA CYS A 96 9.21 7.41 -4.55
C CYS A 96 8.06 7.39 -5.55
N GLU A 97 8.26 7.95 -6.74
CA GLU A 97 7.23 7.93 -7.78
C GLU A 97 6.88 6.49 -8.20
N THR A 98 7.87 5.60 -8.21
CA THR A 98 7.66 4.17 -8.47
C THR A 98 6.75 3.54 -7.41
N LEU A 99 7.02 3.75 -6.12
CA LEU A 99 6.20 3.22 -5.03
C LEU A 99 4.77 3.77 -5.10
N ALA A 100 4.64 5.10 -5.20
CA ALA A 100 3.35 5.78 -5.23
C ALA A 100 2.47 5.31 -6.41
N ARG A 101 3.04 5.23 -7.61
CA ARG A 101 2.27 4.85 -8.80
C ARG A 101 1.93 3.36 -8.84
N ILE A 102 2.81 2.49 -8.34
CA ILE A 102 2.51 1.05 -8.23
C ILE A 102 1.46 0.79 -7.15
N HIS A 103 1.48 1.57 -6.06
CA HIS A 103 0.48 1.47 -5.01
C HIS A 103 -0.91 1.82 -5.53
N ASP A 104 -1.09 2.99 -6.14
CA ASP A 104 -2.41 3.42 -6.62
C ASP A 104 -2.88 2.68 -7.89
N GLY A 105 -1.98 2.46 -8.84
CA GLY A 105 -2.30 1.89 -10.15
C GLY A 105 -1.95 0.41 -10.33
N GLY A 106 -1.48 -0.26 -9.29
CA GLY A 106 -1.01 -1.65 -9.34
C GLY A 106 0.14 -1.85 -10.33
N ALA A 107 0.25 -3.07 -10.86
CA ALA A 107 1.35 -3.47 -11.75
C ALA A 107 1.51 -2.62 -13.02
N ASN A 108 0.54 -1.81 -13.41
CA ASN A 108 0.62 -0.94 -14.59
C ASN A 108 0.53 0.56 -14.24
N GLY A 109 0.53 0.93 -12.97
CA GLY A 109 0.33 2.32 -12.56
C GLY A 109 1.36 3.29 -13.12
N CYS A 110 2.57 2.83 -13.41
CA CYS A 110 3.59 3.65 -14.07
C CYS A 110 3.33 3.95 -15.56
N ARG A 111 2.43 3.21 -16.21
CA ARG A 111 2.03 3.44 -17.61
C ARG A 111 0.73 4.24 -17.71
N ASP A 112 -0.06 4.26 -16.63
CA ASP A 112 -1.34 4.93 -16.60
C ASP A 112 -1.18 6.42 -16.28
N ARG A 113 -1.55 7.29 -17.23
CA ARG A 113 -1.46 8.75 -17.06
C ARG A 113 -2.50 9.30 -16.08
N SER A 114 -3.50 8.52 -15.69
CA SER A 114 -4.57 8.92 -14.78
C SER A 114 -4.22 8.71 -13.30
N VAL A 115 -3.14 7.97 -13.00
CA VAL A 115 -2.66 7.76 -11.62
C VAL A 115 -2.16 9.10 -11.05
N PRO A 116 -2.76 9.63 -9.97
CA PRO A 116 -2.35 10.88 -9.35
C PRO A 116 -0.88 10.85 -8.91
N HIS A 117 -0.23 12.01 -8.96
CA HIS A 117 1.08 12.20 -8.36
C HIS A 117 0.87 12.56 -6.88
N TYR A 118 1.31 11.68 -5.98
CA TYR A 118 1.45 11.98 -4.56
C TYR A 118 2.56 13.00 -4.32
#